data_AF-H2YS73-F1
#
_entry.id   AF-H2YS73-F1
#
_cell.length_a   1.000
_cell.length_b   1.000
_cell.length_c   1.000
_cell.angle_alpha   90.00
_cell.angle_beta   90.00
_cell.angle_gamma   90.00
#
_symmetry.space_group_name_H-M   'P 1'
#
loop_
_entity.id
_entity.type
_entity.pdbx_description
1 polymer ?
#
loop_
_entity_poly.entity_id
_entity_poly.type
_entity_poly.pdbx_seq_one_letter_code
_entity_poly.pdbx_strand_id
1 'polypeptide(L)'
;MSLSLKELSNLLGFLQEEEIANQQFESFSPALQRAGFNKQDHFRVASSVVLLLQHKDLLTGQHQRLAAMYLLYDMYKNEPVAANPFAPVFTHLLQPSGQDEHIICNSKNQTYPTAFGKIPPLTLQEKSFLSQLISGPTKDLLKKTPATILSNTSSSHHNFDLSGLQLSLVEKQSQLPASDKAGISCVISNPDAFDISSITSKSKQKVIESLLTGSNAPTIQNLRPEFI
;
A
#
# COMPACT_ATOMS: atom_id res chain seq x y z
N MET A 1 -6.52 5.99 -15.65
CA MET A 1 -5.41 5.29 -14.93
C MET A 1 -5.84 3.89 -14.53
N SER A 2 -6.33 3.09 -15.48
CA SER A 2 -6.75 1.70 -15.25
C SER A 2 -5.75 0.76 -15.91
N LEU A 3 -5.57 -0.42 -15.31
CA LEU A 3 -4.79 -1.49 -15.93
C LEU A 3 -5.66 -2.17 -17.00
N SER A 4 -5.05 -2.61 -18.08
CA SER A 4 -5.70 -3.55 -18.99
C SER A 4 -5.87 -4.91 -18.29
N LEU A 5 -6.79 -5.74 -18.78
CA LEU A 5 -7.00 -7.09 -18.24
C LEU A 5 -5.69 -7.90 -18.24
N LYS A 6 -4.90 -7.81 -19.31
CA LYS A 6 -3.60 -8.50 -19.43
C LYS A 6 -2.60 -8.00 -18.39
N GLU A 7 -2.47 -6.69 -18.23
CA GLU A 7 -1.60 -6.09 -17.22
C GLU A 7 -2.03 -6.51 -15.81
N LEU A 8 -3.32 -6.47 -15.52
CA LEU A 8 -3.85 -6.90 -14.23
C LEU A 8 -3.58 -8.40 -13.97
N SER A 9 -3.79 -9.27 -14.97
CA SER A 9 -3.46 -10.69 -14.84
C SER A 9 -1.96 -10.90 -14.58
N ASN A 10 -1.09 -10.14 -15.25
CA ASN A 10 0.36 -10.21 -15.00
C ASN A 10 0.71 -9.76 -13.58
N LEU A 11 0.10 -8.68 -13.08
CA LEU A 11 0.32 -8.18 -11.72
C LEU A 11 -0.18 -9.18 -10.67
N LEU A 12 -1.37 -9.76 -10.85
CA LEU A 12 -1.94 -10.76 -9.93
C LEU A 12 -1.17 -12.08 -9.97
N GLY A 13 -0.70 -12.51 -11.14
CA GLY A 13 0.18 -13.67 -11.27
C GLY A 13 1.49 -13.46 -10.53
N PHE A 14 2.12 -12.28 -10.67
CA PHE A 14 3.29 -11.91 -9.89
C PHE A 14 2.99 -11.86 -8.37
N LEU A 15 1.80 -11.39 -7.98
CA LEU A 15 1.38 -11.31 -6.59
C LEU A 15 0.83 -12.64 -6.03
N GLN A 16 1.07 -13.78 -6.68
CA GLN A 16 0.67 -15.08 -6.16
C GLN A 16 1.54 -15.51 -4.97
N GLU A 17 0.91 -15.98 -3.89
CA GLU A 17 1.56 -16.16 -2.58
C GLU A 17 2.71 -17.19 -2.58
N GLU A 18 2.56 -18.31 -3.31
CA GLU A 18 3.54 -19.40 -3.36
C GLU A 18 4.90 -18.96 -3.95
N GLU A 19 4.86 -18.14 -4.99
CA GLU A 19 6.07 -17.64 -5.65
C GLU A 19 6.75 -16.56 -4.81
N ILE A 20 5.95 -15.66 -4.21
CA ILE A 20 6.47 -14.54 -3.42
C ILE A 20 7.18 -15.00 -2.16
N ALA A 21 6.64 -16.00 -1.45
CA ALA A 21 7.14 -16.41 -0.15
C ALA A 21 8.64 -16.76 -0.16
N ASN A 22 9.12 -17.31 -1.28
CA ASN A 22 10.47 -17.85 -1.45
C ASN A 22 11.39 -16.99 -2.32
N GLN A 23 10.86 -15.96 -2.98
CA GLN A 23 11.68 -15.05 -3.78
C GLN A 23 12.28 -13.94 -2.91
N GLN A 24 13.51 -13.55 -3.24
CA GLN A 24 14.21 -12.45 -2.58
C GLN A 24 13.63 -11.11 -3.04
N PHE A 25 13.55 -10.11 -2.16
CA PHE A 25 12.99 -8.81 -2.52
C PHE A 25 13.71 -8.16 -3.72
N GLU A 26 15.03 -8.26 -3.81
CA GLU A 26 15.80 -7.71 -4.94
C GLU A 26 15.39 -8.28 -6.32
N SER A 27 14.78 -9.47 -6.34
CA SER A 27 14.29 -10.11 -7.57
C SER A 27 12.95 -9.57 -8.08
N PHE A 28 12.23 -8.78 -7.28
CA PHE A 28 10.90 -8.29 -7.64
C PHE A 28 10.96 -7.18 -8.70
N SER A 29 11.94 -6.28 -8.63
CA SER A 29 12.10 -5.21 -9.64
C SER A 29 12.32 -5.78 -11.05
N PRO A 30 13.27 -6.71 -11.26
CA PRO A 30 13.44 -7.35 -12.56
C PRO A 30 12.24 -8.22 -12.98
N ALA A 31 11.53 -8.84 -12.03
CA ALA A 31 10.31 -9.59 -12.31
C ALA A 31 9.17 -8.68 -12.81
N LEU A 32 8.99 -7.51 -12.17
CA LEU A 32 7.99 -6.52 -12.57
C LEU A 32 8.28 -5.97 -13.97
N GLN A 33 9.55 -5.71 -14.30
CA GLN A 33 9.96 -5.30 -15.65
C GLN A 33 9.67 -6.41 -16.69
N ARG A 34 9.96 -7.67 -16.37
CA ARG A 34 9.62 -8.82 -17.25
C ARG A 34 8.12 -8.98 -17.45
N ALA A 35 7.31 -8.61 -16.47
CA ALA A 35 5.86 -8.59 -16.58
C ALA A 35 5.31 -7.47 -17.49
N GLY A 36 6.19 -6.58 -18.00
CA GLY A 36 5.88 -5.54 -18.97
C GLY A 36 5.64 -4.15 -18.38
N PHE A 37 5.95 -3.95 -17.09
CA PHE A 37 5.77 -2.66 -16.44
C PHE A 37 7.06 -1.86 -16.40
N ASN A 38 7.04 -0.68 -17.02
CA ASN A 38 8.18 0.23 -17.07
C ASN A 38 8.00 1.40 -16.09
N LYS A 39 9.01 2.26 -15.96
CA LYS A 39 9.00 3.42 -15.06
C LYS A 39 7.77 4.34 -15.25
N GLN A 40 7.28 4.48 -16.48
CA GLN A 40 6.08 5.26 -16.80
C GLN A 40 4.79 4.65 -16.21
N ASP A 41 4.77 3.33 -16.00
CA ASP A 41 3.62 2.60 -15.48
C ASP A 41 3.62 2.52 -13.95
N HIS A 42 4.75 2.80 -13.30
CA HIS A 42 4.94 2.63 -11.86
C HIS A 42 3.85 3.30 -11.04
N PHE A 43 3.46 4.52 -11.38
CA PHE A 43 2.41 5.21 -10.62
C PHE A 43 1.07 4.47 -10.70
N ARG A 44 0.66 4.04 -11.89
CA ARG A 44 -0.59 3.30 -12.12
C ARG A 44 -0.57 1.92 -11.44
N VAL A 45 0.56 1.21 -11.53
CA VAL A 45 0.75 -0.09 -10.86
C VAL A 45 0.73 0.08 -9.35
N ALA A 46 1.47 1.04 -8.81
CA ALA A 46 1.50 1.36 -7.40
C ALA A 46 0.13 1.76 -6.85
N SER A 47 -0.64 2.59 -7.56
CA SER A 47 -2.02 2.91 -7.19
C SER A 47 -2.90 1.65 -7.10
N SER A 48 -2.72 0.71 -8.04
CA SER A 48 -3.43 -0.57 -8.01
C SER A 48 -3.03 -1.43 -6.81
N VAL A 49 -1.73 -1.49 -6.50
CA VAL A 49 -1.19 -2.20 -5.32
C VAL A 49 -1.71 -1.58 -4.02
N VAL A 50 -1.81 -0.26 -3.93
CA VAL A 50 -2.39 0.44 -2.76
C VAL A 50 -3.85 0.05 -2.57
N LEU A 51 -4.66 0.01 -3.64
CA LEU A 51 -6.04 -0.46 -3.55
C LEU A 51 -6.12 -1.90 -3.03
N LEU A 52 -5.30 -2.80 -3.58
CA LEU A 52 -5.26 -4.19 -3.11
C LEU A 52 -4.88 -4.28 -1.62
N LEU A 53 -3.98 -3.41 -1.16
CA LEU A 53 -3.54 -3.36 0.24
C LEU A 53 -4.63 -2.80 1.18
N GLN A 54 -5.47 -1.88 0.71
CA GLN A 54 -6.57 -1.28 1.49
C GLN A 54 -7.68 -2.28 1.82
N HIS A 55 -7.90 -3.27 0.96
CA HIS A 55 -9.02 -4.19 1.06
C HIS A 55 -8.56 -5.58 1.55
N LYS A 56 -8.95 -5.97 2.77
CA LYS A 56 -8.52 -7.23 3.44
C LYS A 56 -8.80 -8.49 2.62
N ASP A 57 -9.89 -8.48 1.87
CA ASP A 57 -10.35 -9.55 1.00
C ASP A 57 -9.55 -9.64 -0.30
N LEU A 58 -9.01 -8.53 -0.80
CA LEU A 58 -8.26 -8.47 -2.06
C LEU A 58 -6.80 -8.88 -1.92
N LEU A 59 -6.20 -8.75 -0.73
CA LEU A 59 -4.82 -9.16 -0.50
C LEU A 59 -4.69 -9.77 0.91
N THR A 60 -4.96 -11.07 0.97
CA THR A 60 -5.19 -11.83 2.20
C THR A 60 -3.90 -12.36 2.82
N GLY A 61 -2.86 -12.60 2.02
CA GLY A 61 -1.60 -13.20 2.47
C GLY A 61 -0.62 -12.17 3.03
N GLN A 62 0.05 -12.49 4.14
CA GLN A 62 1.10 -11.64 4.71
C GLN A 62 2.32 -11.51 3.77
N HIS A 63 2.67 -12.59 3.04
CA HIS A 63 3.73 -12.55 2.05
C HIS A 63 3.44 -11.55 0.93
N GLN A 64 2.18 -11.54 0.45
CA GLN A 64 1.71 -10.59 -0.55
C GLN A 64 1.78 -9.15 -0.02
N ARG A 65 1.46 -8.93 1.27
CA ARG A 65 1.49 -7.59 1.89
C ARG A 65 2.92 -7.06 1.98
N LEU A 66 3.86 -7.90 2.41
CA LEU A 66 5.30 -7.56 2.41
C LEU A 66 5.77 -7.20 1.00
N ALA A 67 5.38 -7.97 -0.01
CA ALA A 67 5.72 -7.69 -1.40
C ALA A 67 5.09 -6.40 -1.92
N ALA A 68 3.82 -6.15 -1.62
CA ALA A 68 3.14 -4.90 -1.96
C ALA A 68 3.87 -3.69 -1.36
N MET A 69 4.20 -3.73 -0.07
CA MET A 69 4.97 -2.66 0.59
C MET A 69 6.36 -2.48 -0.04
N TYR A 70 7.06 -3.58 -0.35
CA TYR A 70 8.34 -3.53 -1.03
C TYR A 70 8.23 -2.89 -2.42
N LEU A 71 7.25 -3.28 -3.23
CA LEU A 71 7.03 -2.72 -4.57
C LEU A 71 6.79 -1.21 -4.52
N LEU A 72 5.95 -0.73 -3.60
CA LEU A 72 5.66 0.69 -3.43
C LEU A 72 6.92 1.51 -3.12
N TYR A 73 7.86 0.93 -2.37
CA TYR A 73 9.16 1.53 -2.11
C TYR A 73 10.08 1.42 -3.33
N ASP A 74 10.27 0.22 -3.88
CA ASP A 74 11.27 -0.10 -4.89
C ASP A 74 11.05 0.69 -6.19
N MET A 75 9.80 0.91 -6.59
CA MET A 75 9.44 1.71 -7.77
C MET A 75 9.96 3.16 -7.72
N TYR A 76 10.28 3.68 -6.53
CA TYR A 76 10.74 5.05 -6.28
C TYR A 76 12.02 5.13 -5.43
N LYS A 77 12.74 4.02 -5.24
CA LYS A 77 13.91 3.93 -4.34
C LYS A 77 15.09 4.86 -4.66
N ASN A 78 15.15 5.39 -5.88
CA ASN A 78 16.22 6.27 -6.33
C ASN A 78 16.04 7.72 -5.83
N GLU A 79 14.86 8.04 -5.28
CA GLU A 79 14.54 9.34 -4.71
C GLU A 79 14.42 9.24 -3.17
N PRO A 80 14.56 10.35 -2.44
CA PRO A 80 14.25 10.36 -1.00
C PRO A 80 12.85 9.84 -0.73
N VAL A 81 12.63 9.13 0.38
CA VAL A 81 11.31 8.55 0.71
C VAL A 81 10.22 9.62 0.74
N ALA A 82 10.51 10.84 1.21
CA ALA A 82 9.54 11.95 1.19
C ALA A 82 9.10 12.39 -0.22
N ALA A 83 9.88 12.09 -1.26
CA ALA A 83 9.52 12.33 -2.66
C ALA A 83 8.63 11.21 -3.24
N ASN A 84 8.58 10.03 -2.61
CA ASN A 84 7.72 8.94 -3.04
C ASN A 84 6.24 9.37 -2.94
N PRO A 85 5.45 9.30 -4.04
CA PRO A 85 4.03 9.65 -4.03
C PRO A 85 3.19 8.85 -3.03
N PHE A 86 3.66 7.65 -2.66
CA PHE A 86 3.00 6.72 -1.76
C PHE A 86 3.57 6.76 -0.33
N ALA A 87 4.48 7.69 -0.02
CA ALA A 87 5.01 7.87 1.34
C ALA A 87 3.93 8.04 2.44
N PRO A 88 2.80 8.75 2.20
CA PRO A 88 1.71 8.80 3.17
C PRO A 88 1.16 7.41 3.57
N VAL A 89 1.18 6.45 2.65
CA VAL A 89 0.76 5.06 2.92
C VAL A 89 1.68 4.42 3.95
N PHE A 90 3.00 4.60 3.83
CA PHE A 90 3.96 4.06 4.80
C PHE A 90 3.76 4.65 6.19
N THR A 91 3.55 5.97 6.28
CA THR A 91 3.30 6.63 7.58
C THR A 91 2.01 6.13 8.23
N HIS A 92 0.96 5.91 7.45
CA HIS A 92 -0.30 5.40 7.96
C HIS A 92 -0.19 3.95 8.46
N LEU A 93 0.52 3.10 7.71
CA LEU A 93 0.76 1.69 8.08
C LEU A 93 1.60 1.53 9.35
N LEU A 94 2.55 2.44 9.59
CA LEU A 94 3.43 2.43 10.75
C LEU A 94 2.87 3.15 11.97
N GLN A 95 1.76 3.90 11.83
CA GLN A 95 1.13 4.54 12.99
C GLN A 95 0.78 3.48 14.04
N PRO A 96 1.04 3.77 15.34
CA PRO A 96 0.57 2.93 16.41
C PRO A 96 -0.94 2.94 16.34
N SER A 97 -1.51 1.80 15.93
CA SER A 97 -2.92 1.49 16.04
C SER A 97 -3.22 1.36 17.53
N GLY A 98 -3.36 2.50 18.19
CA GLY A 98 -3.82 2.59 19.57
C GLY A 98 -5.19 1.94 19.67
N GLN A 99 -5.36 1.18 20.74
CA GLN A 99 -6.64 0.79 21.28
C GLN A 99 -7.56 2.03 21.34
N ASP A 100 -8.85 1.81 21.12
CA ASP A 100 -9.94 2.80 21.06
C ASP A 100 -10.18 3.49 19.69
N GLU A 101 -11.03 2.84 18.89
CA GLU A 101 -11.88 3.52 17.89
C GLU A 101 -12.93 4.45 18.52
N HIS A 102 -12.84 4.71 19.84
CA HIS A 102 -13.61 5.71 20.55
C HIS A 102 -12.65 6.82 21.02
N ILE A 103 -12.89 8.05 20.58
CA ILE A 103 -12.24 9.28 21.06
C ILE A 103 -10.82 9.50 20.53
N ILE A 104 -10.69 10.07 19.32
CA ILE A 104 -9.91 11.32 19.14
C ILE A 104 -10.65 12.22 18.15
N CYS A 105 -11.81 12.71 18.59
CA CYS A 105 -12.25 14.06 18.26
C CYS A 105 -11.66 15.04 19.28
N ASN A 106 -10.35 14.95 19.55
CA ASN A 106 -9.64 15.94 20.35
C ASN A 106 -8.55 16.59 19.50
N SER A 107 -8.88 17.80 19.06
CA SER A 107 -8.01 18.93 18.76
C SER A 107 -6.53 18.73 19.12
N LYS A 108 -5.68 18.63 18.08
CA LYS A 108 -4.22 18.95 17.99
C LYS A 108 -3.36 17.92 17.25
N ASN A 109 -3.82 16.69 17.05
CA ASN A 109 -3.18 15.76 16.11
C ASN A 109 -4.04 15.69 14.87
N GLN A 110 -3.68 16.43 13.82
CA GLN A 110 -4.32 16.32 12.50
C GLN A 110 -4.10 14.90 11.96
N THR A 111 -4.97 13.96 12.33
CA THR A 111 -5.23 12.78 11.52
C THR A 111 -5.95 13.29 10.29
N TYR A 112 -5.17 13.64 9.26
CA TYR A 112 -5.72 13.89 7.94
C TYR A 112 -6.53 12.66 7.55
N PRO A 113 -7.80 12.81 7.12
CA PRO A 113 -8.50 11.72 6.45
C PRO A 113 -7.62 11.35 5.25
N THR A 114 -6.95 10.21 5.34
CA THR A 114 -6.13 9.71 4.23
C THR A 114 -7.10 9.46 3.08
N ALA A 115 -6.83 10.04 1.91
CA ALA A 115 -7.64 9.85 0.69
C ALA A 115 -7.77 8.36 0.28
N PHE A 116 -6.99 7.50 0.93
CA PHE A 116 -6.81 6.08 0.70
C PHE A 116 -7.56 5.19 1.72
N GLY A 117 -8.44 5.73 2.56
CA GLY A 117 -9.25 4.94 3.50
C GLY A 117 -8.46 4.25 4.62
N LYS A 118 -9.13 3.40 5.41
CA LYS A 118 -8.51 2.61 6.49
C LYS A 118 -7.81 1.38 5.90
N ILE A 119 -6.47 1.30 6.04
CA ILE A 119 -5.71 0.11 5.65
C ILE A 119 -5.71 -0.91 6.80
N PRO A 120 -5.78 -2.23 6.53
CA PRO A 120 -5.75 -3.26 7.56
C PRO A 120 -4.51 -3.13 8.46
N PRO A 121 -4.64 -3.30 9.79
CA PRO A 121 -3.49 -3.20 10.67
C PRO A 121 -2.40 -4.21 10.30
N LEU A 122 -1.16 -3.77 10.39
CA LEU A 122 0.03 -4.59 10.18
C LEU A 122 0.41 -5.35 11.44
N THR A 123 0.91 -6.57 11.27
CA THR A 123 1.60 -7.31 12.33
C THR A 123 2.92 -6.63 12.69
N LEU A 124 3.49 -6.98 13.85
CA LEU A 124 4.76 -6.41 14.28
C LEU A 124 5.89 -6.67 13.26
N GLN A 125 5.94 -7.86 12.65
CA GLN A 125 6.97 -8.19 11.66
C GLN A 125 6.88 -7.32 10.42
N GLU A 126 5.66 -7.08 9.95
CA GLU A 126 5.42 -6.21 8.80
C GLU A 126 5.76 -4.75 9.09
N LYS A 127 5.44 -4.26 10.30
CA LYS A 127 5.84 -2.90 10.72
C LYS A 127 7.36 -2.77 10.82
N SER A 128 8.03 -3.77 11.41
CA SER A 128 9.50 -3.80 11.51
C SER A 128 10.15 -3.79 10.14
N PHE A 129 9.69 -4.63 9.21
CA PHE A 129 10.15 -4.66 7.83
C PHE A 129 9.95 -3.32 7.13
N LEU A 130 8.74 -2.76 7.19
CA LEU A 130 8.43 -1.50 6.53
C LEU A 130 9.27 -0.34 7.10
N SER A 131 9.52 -0.32 8.41
CA SER A 131 10.41 0.69 9.00
C SER A 131 11.85 0.57 8.48
N GLN A 132 12.41 -0.63 8.46
CA GLN A 132 13.77 -0.83 7.93
C GLN A 132 13.85 -0.45 6.45
N LEU A 133 12.77 -0.68 5.71
CA LEU A 133 12.66 -0.32 4.30
C LEU A 133 12.68 1.20 4.08
N ILE A 134 11.91 1.97 4.85
CA ILE A 134 11.85 3.43 4.68
C ILE A 134 13.05 4.17 5.30
N SER A 135 13.73 3.59 6.29
CA SER A 135 14.94 4.17 6.90
C SER A 135 16.20 3.97 6.05
N GLY A 136 16.09 3.27 4.92
CA GLY A 136 17.22 2.89 4.07
C GLY A 136 17.55 1.40 4.23
N PRO A 137 17.11 0.55 3.29
CA PRO A 137 17.27 -0.89 3.43
C PRO A 137 18.74 -1.30 3.27
N THR A 138 19.20 -2.21 4.13
CA THR A 138 20.51 -2.85 3.95
C THR A 138 20.46 -3.84 2.80
N LYS A 139 21.60 -4.10 2.16
CA LYS A 139 21.69 -5.14 1.12
C LYS A 139 21.26 -6.51 1.65
N ASP A 140 21.50 -6.80 2.91
CA ASP A 140 21.08 -8.05 3.56
C ASP A 140 19.56 -8.16 3.70
N LEU A 141 18.86 -7.04 3.95
CA LEU A 141 17.40 -7.02 3.99
C LEU A 141 16.80 -7.41 2.64
N LEU A 142 17.39 -6.92 1.54
CA LEU A 142 16.91 -7.18 0.17
C LEU A 142 17.11 -8.63 -0.28
N LYS A 143 18.08 -9.33 0.33
CA LYS A 143 18.36 -10.75 0.10
C LYS A 143 17.45 -11.69 0.90
N LYS A 144 16.68 -11.16 1.87
CA LYS A 144 15.70 -11.94 2.61
C LYS A 144 14.47 -12.20 1.74
N THR A 145 13.76 -13.26 2.09
CA THR A 145 12.44 -13.58 1.51
C THR A 145 11.34 -13.17 2.48
N PRO A 146 10.10 -12.93 1.99
CA PRO A 146 8.95 -12.68 2.86
C PRO A 146 8.77 -13.75 3.94
N ALA A 147 8.97 -15.04 3.61
CA ALA A 147 8.90 -16.12 4.61
C ALA A 147 9.92 -15.95 5.75
N THR A 148 11.16 -15.58 5.41
CA THR A 148 12.20 -15.35 6.43
C THR A 148 11.88 -14.15 7.32
N ILE A 149 11.30 -13.08 6.76
CA ILE A 149 10.87 -11.90 7.54
C ILE A 149 9.78 -12.28 8.54
N LEU A 150 8.77 -13.03 8.10
CA LEU A 150 7.65 -13.43 8.96
C LEU A 150 8.07 -14.42 10.05
N SER A 151 9.03 -15.30 9.76
CA SER A 151 9.57 -16.25 10.75
C SER A 151 10.44 -15.61 11.83
N ASN A 152 10.91 -14.37 11.61
CA ASN A 152 11.89 -13.75 12.48
C ASN A 152 11.24 -13.11 13.73
N THR A 153 11.08 -13.88 14.80
CA THR A 153 10.45 -13.42 16.05
C THR A 153 11.30 -12.43 16.87
N SER A 154 12.55 -12.18 16.49
CA SER A 154 13.51 -11.34 17.24
C SER A 154 13.36 -9.83 17.00
N SER A 155 12.27 -9.39 16.36
CA SER A 155 11.99 -7.96 16.14
C SER A 155 11.69 -7.26 17.47
N SER A 156 12.69 -6.61 18.05
CA SER A 156 12.54 -5.69 19.18
C SER A 156 11.44 -4.66 18.89
N HIS A 157 10.68 -4.29 19.91
CA HIS A 157 9.72 -3.19 19.87
C HIS A 157 10.44 -1.87 19.56
N HIS A 158 10.70 -1.60 18.29
CA HIS A 158 11.22 -0.31 17.87
C HIS A 158 10.06 0.67 17.77
N ASN A 159 10.08 1.68 18.64
CA ASN A 159 9.39 2.92 18.34
C ASN A 159 10.03 3.47 17.06
N PHE A 160 9.25 3.53 15.98
CA PHE A 160 9.71 4.04 14.70
C PHE A 160 9.62 5.57 14.74
N ASP A 161 10.76 6.25 14.64
CA ASP A 161 10.75 7.71 14.53
C ASP A 161 10.33 8.10 13.11
N LEU A 162 9.08 8.54 12.98
CA LEU A 162 8.49 9.01 11.73
C LEU A 162 8.47 10.54 11.64
N SER A 163 8.98 11.24 12.66
CA SER A 163 8.77 12.69 12.84
C SER A 163 9.28 13.48 11.63
N GLY A 164 10.48 13.15 11.15
CA GLY A 164 11.07 13.80 9.97
C GLY A 164 10.27 13.56 8.69
N LEU A 165 9.86 12.31 8.45
CA LEU A 165 9.05 11.97 7.28
C LEU A 165 7.67 12.64 7.33
N GLN A 166 7.02 12.62 8.49
CA GLN A 166 5.72 13.27 8.70
C GLN A 166 5.82 14.78 8.47
N LEU A 167 6.86 15.43 8.98
CA LEU A 167 7.09 16.85 8.77
C LEU A 167 7.23 17.18 7.28
N SER A 168 8.08 16.47 6.54
CA SER A 168 8.26 16.69 5.10
C SER A 168 6.96 16.47 4.30
N LEU A 169 6.13 15.50 4.70
CA LEU A 169 4.83 15.28 4.07
C LEU A 169 3.85 16.42 4.34
N VAL A 170 3.81 16.93 5.57
CA VAL A 170 2.96 18.08 5.95
C VAL A 170 3.37 19.33 5.20
N GLU A 171 4.67 19.62 5.10
CA GLU A 171 5.19 20.75 4.34
C GLU A 171 4.79 20.65 2.87
N LYS A 172 4.97 19.49 2.25
CA LYS A 172 4.55 19.25 0.85
C LYS A 172 3.04 19.42 0.66
N GLN A 173 2.23 18.90 1.59
CA GLN A 173 0.78 19.03 1.52
C GLN A 173 0.34 20.49 1.71
N SER A 174 1.04 21.29 2.52
CA SER A 174 0.72 22.71 2.70
C SER A 174 0.83 23.53 1.42
N GLN A 175 1.68 23.10 0.47
CA GLN A 175 1.91 23.77 -0.82
C GLN A 175 0.83 23.44 -1.87
N LEU A 176 0.00 22.41 -1.65
CA LEU A 176 -1.03 21.99 -2.60
C LEU A 176 -2.31 22.84 -2.48
N PRO A 177 -2.97 23.19 -3.61
CA PRO A 177 -4.28 23.84 -3.61
C PRO A 177 -5.34 23.04 -2.84
N ALA A 178 -6.36 23.74 -2.33
CA ALA A 178 -7.47 23.10 -1.59
C ALA A 178 -8.27 22.11 -2.46
N SER A 179 -8.40 22.36 -3.76
CA SER A 179 -9.08 21.48 -4.72
C SER A 179 -8.41 20.12 -4.85
N ASP A 180 -7.08 20.07 -4.75
CA ASP A 180 -6.31 18.82 -4.84
C ASP A 180 -6.46 17.96 -3.57
N LYS A 181 -6.93 18.57 -2.48
CA LYS A 181 -7.16 17.91 -1.18
C LYS A 181 -8.59 17.42 -1.00
N ALA A 182 -9.52 17.78 -1.90
CA ALA A 182 -10.97 17.64 -1.69
C ALA A 182 -11.61 16.41 -2.38
N GLY A 183 -10.82 15.42 -2.78
CA GLY A 183 -11.33 14.19 -3.41
C GLY A 183 -11.53 13.05 -2.41
N ILE A 184 -12.70 12.43 -2.44
CA ILE A 184 -13.01 11.20 -1.70
C ILE A 184 -13.08 10.04 -2.69
N SER A 185 -12.41 8.92 -2.39
CA SER A 185 -12.49 7.70 -3.20
C SER A 185 -13.93 7.23 -3.31
N CYS A 186 -14.37 6.86 -4.52
CA CYS A 186 -15.66 6.22 -4.74
C CYS A 186 -15.68 4.74 -4.29
N VAL A 187 -14.52 4.17 -4.01
CA VAL A 187 -14.37 2.81 -3.46
C VAL A 187 -14.09 2.93 -1.97
N ILE A 188 -14.96 2.34 -1.15
CA ILE A 188 -14.90 2.40 0.31
C ILE A 188 -14.80 0.97 0.83
N SER A 189 -13.86 0.73 1.76
CA SER A 189 -13.77 -0.54 2.46
C SER A 189 -14.99 -0.74 3.36
N ASN A 190 -15.56 -1.94 3.33
CA ASN A 190 -16.62 -2.30 4.27
C ASN A 190 -16.08 -2.21 5.72
N PRO A 191 -16.70 -1.44 6.63
CA PRO A 191 -16.24 -1.32 8.02
C PRO A 191 -16.36 -2.63 8.81
N ASP A 192 -17.29 -3.52 8.44
CA ASP A 192 -17.55 -4.74 9.19
C ASP A 192 -16.53 -5.84 8.90
N ALA A 193 -16.15 -6.59 9.95
CA ALA A 193 -15.28 -7.76 9.82
C ALA A 193 -16.05 -8.91 9.14
N PHE A 194 -15.93 -9.01 7.82
CA PHE A 194 -16.49 -10.12 7.07
C PHE A 194 -15.70 -11.41 7.32
N ASP A 195 -16.40 -12.55 7.29
CA ASP A 195 -15.75 -13.85 7.23
C ASP A 195 -15.15 -14.08 5.83
N ILE A 196 -13.84 -13.87 5.74
CA ILE A 196 -13.05 -14.01 4.51
C ILE A 196 -12.98 -15.48 4.06
N SER A 197 -13.31 -16.44 4.93
CA SER A 197 -13.22 -17.88 4.63
C SER A 197 -14.10 -18.33 3.46
N SER A 198 -15.19 -17.60 3.19
CA SER A 198 -16.13 -17.87 2.10
C SER A 198 -15.68 -17.32 0.73
N ILE A 199 -14.61 -16.52 0.68
CA ILE A 199 -14.18 -15.81 -0.52
C ILE A 199 -13.33 -16.74 -1.40
N THR A 200 -13.86 -17.07 -2.57
CA THR A 200 -13.11 -17.84 -3.57
C THR A 200 -12.16 -16.96 -4.38
N SER A 201 -11.02 -17.51 -4.80
CA SER A 201 -10.04 -16.80 -5.66
C SER A 201 -10.67 -16.27 -6.95
N LYS A 202 -11.66 -16.98 -7.51
CA LYS A 202 -12.38 -16.55 -8.72
C LYS A 202 -13.27 -15.33 -8.46
N SER A 203 -14.02 -15.32 -7.36
CA SER A 203 -14.86 -14.17 -6.99
C SER A 203 -14.00 -12.93 -6.72
N LYS A 204 -12.90 -13.12 -5.99
CA LYS A 204 -11.90 -12.09 -5.73
C LYS A 204 -11.32 -11.50 -7.01
N GLN A 205 -10.88 -12.34 -7.94
CA GLN A 205 -10.32 -11.87 -9.22
C GLN A 205 -11.34 -11.07 -10.03
N LYS A 206 -12.61 -11.51 -10.10
CA LYS A 206 -13.68 -10.75 -10.79
C LYS A 206 -13.89 -9.36 -10.19
N VAL A 207 -13.87 -9.24 -8.86
CA VAL A 207 -14.01 -7.94 -8.18
C VAL A 207 -12.82 -7.05 -8.50
N ILE A 208 -11.59 -7.57 -8.43
CA ILE A 208 -10.38 -6.82 -8.77
C ILE A 208 -10.42 -6.34 -10.22
N GLU A 209 -10.81 -7.20 -11.16
CA GLU A 209 -10.98 -6.85 -12.57
C GLU A 209 -12.01 -5.72 -12.74
N SER A 210 -13.17 -5.81 -12.09
CA SER A 210 -14.19 -4.76 -12.15
C SER A 210 -13.75 -3.43 -11.53
N LEU A 211 -12.86 -3.46 -10.54
CA LEU A 211 -12.39 -2.26 -9.85
C LEU A 211 -11.25 -1.55 -10.60
N LEU A 212 -10.33 -2.31 -11.18
CA LEU A 212 -9.06 -1.79 -11.72
C LEU A 212 -9.01 -1.70 -13.25
N THR A 213 -9.96 -2.32 -13.96
CA THR A 213 -9.96 -2.37 -15.43
C THR A 213 -11.14 -1.61 -16.03
N GLY A 214 -11.00 -1.23 -17.31
CA GLY A 214 -12.03 -0.50 -18.07
C GLY A 214 -11.83 1.02 -18.08
N SER A 215 -12.57 1.70 -18.98
CA SER A 215 -12.50 3.15 -19.18
C SER A 215 -13.15 3.96 -18.05
N ASN A 216 -14.11 3.35 -17.33
CA ASN A 216 -14.86 3.94 -16.23
C ASN A 216 -14.67 3.18 -14.91
N ALA A 217 -13.46 2.67 -14.68
CA ALA A 217 -13.14 1.94 -13.46
C ALA A 217 -13.50 2.77 -12.20
N PRO A 218 -14.19 2.22 -11.18
CA PRO A 218 -14.56 2.97 -9.98
C PRO A 218 -13.38 3.63 -9.25
N THR A 219 -12.19 3.03 -9.40
CA THR A 219 -10.94 3.46 -8.74
C THR A 219 -10.35 4.76 -9.29
N ILE A 220 -10.73 5.16 -10.51
CA ILE A 220 -10.34 6.46 -11.08
C ILE A 220 -11.38 7.54 -10.82
N GLN A 221 -12.54 7.18 -10.29
CA GLN A 221 -13.61 8.10 -9.93
C GLN A 221 -13.37 8.62 -8.51
N ASN A 222 -13.61 9.91 -8.31
CA ASN A 222 -13.55 10.54 -7.01
C ASN A 222 -14.73 11.48 -6.85
N LEU A 223 -15.33 11.47 -5.67
CA LEU A 223 -16.32 12.46 -5.29
C LEU A 223 -15.59 13.75 -4.93
N ARG A 224 -15.90 14.84 -5.63
CA ARG A 224 -15.31 16.17 -5.42
C ARG A 224 -16.43 17.20 -5.34
N PRO A 225 -16.30 18.23 -4.48
CA PRO A 225 -17.23 19.35 -4.50
C PRO A 225 -17.05 20.13 -5.80
N GLU A 226 -18.14 20.28 -6.56
CA GLU A 226 -18.20 21.18 -7.71
C GLU A 226 -18.84 22.51 -7.27
N PHE A 227 -18.23 23.63 -7.66
CA PHE A 227 -18.87 24.93 -7.52
C PHE A 227 -19.88 25.07 -8.65
N ILE A 228 -21.17 25.11 -8.30
CA ILE A 228 -22.29 25.42 -9.20
C ILE A 228 -22.47 26.94 -9.26
#